data_AF-A0A0F9RFT8-F1
#
_entry.id   AF-A0A0F9RFT8-F1
#
_cell.length_a   1.000
_cell.length_b   1.000
_cell.length_c   1.000
_cell.angle_alpha   90.00
_cell.angle_beta   90.00
_cell.angle_gamma   90.00
#
_symmetry.space_group_name_H-M   'P 1'
#
loop_
_entity.id
_entity.type
_entity.pdbx_description
1 polymer ?
#
loop_
_entity_poly.entity_id
_entity_poly.type
_entity_poly.pdbx_seq_one_letter_code
_entity_poly.pdbx_strand_id
1 'polypeptide(L)' 'MSVRSSRISQDFAALKKMLKQGKIIQLKPFNPKKKSINHLAITIKGPKGTAFSGGFFKLEMKF' A
#
# COMPACT_ATOMS: atom_id res chain seq x y z
N MET A 1 15.08 -17.55 -1.54
CA MET A 1 14.61 -16.24 -1.00
C MET A 1 14.94 -16.17 0.47
N SER A 2 15.32 -15.00 1.00
CA SER A 2 15.44 -14.83 2.46
C SER A 2 14.06 -14.85 3.13
N VAL A 3 14.01 -15.13 4.43
CA VAL A 3 12.78 -15.06 5.25
C VAL A 3 12.10 -13.68 5.08
N ARG A 4 12.90 -12.61 5.10
CA ARG A 4 12.44 -11.23 4.85
C ARG A 4 11.78 -11.08 3.48
N SER A 5 12.44 -11.49 2.40
CA SER A 5 11.88 -11.39 1.04
C SER A 5 10.60 -12.20 0.87
N SER A 6 10.51 -13.37 1.51
CA SER A 6 9.29 -14.20 1.52
C SER A 6 8.13 -13.47 2.21
N ARG A 7 8.35 -12.92 3.41
CA ARG A 7 7.33 -12.16 4.16
C ARG A 7 6.86 -10.94 3.39
N ILE A 8 7.79 -10.13 2.86
CA ILE A 8 7.45 -8.92 2.09
C ILE A 8 6.59 -9.28 0.87
N SER A 9 6.87 -10.39 0.20
CA SER A 9 6.08 -10.85 -0.95
C SER A 9 4.64 -11.23 -0.55
N GLN A 10 4.47 -11.88 0.60
CA GLN A 10 3.16 -12.23 1.15
C GLN A 10 2.37 -10.97 1.55
N ASP A 11 3.01 -10.03 2.24
CA ASP A 11 2.37 -8.78 2.67
C ASP A 11 1.97 -7.93 1.46
N PHE A 12 2.83 -7.86 0.44
CA PHE A 12 2.50 -7.18 -0.81
C PHE A 12 1.30 -7.82 -1.54
N ALA A 13 1.17 -9.15 -1.49
CA ALA A 13 0.00 -9.84 -2.04
C ALA A 13 -1.28 -9.50 -1.28
N ALA A 14 -1.22 -9.38 0.06
CA ALA A 14 -2.34 -8.92 0.88
C ALA A 14 -2.73 -7.46 0.54
N LEU A 15 -1.77 -6.56 0.38
CA LEU A 15 -2.02 -5.17 -0.05
C LEU A 15 -2.68 -5.11 -1.43
N LYS A 16 -2.24 -5.94 -2.38
CA LYS A 16 -2.91 -6.07 -3.69
C LYS A 16 -4.36 -6.52 -3.56
N LYS A 17 -4.67 -7.45 -2.63
CA LYS A 17 -6.04 -7.87 -2.35
C LYS A 17 -6.87 -6.70 -1.80
N MET A 18 -6.31 -5.89 -0.90
CA MET A 18 -6.98 -4.70 -0.36
C MET A 18 -7.23 -3.61 -1.41
N LEU A 19 -6.30 -3.44 -2.37
CA LEU A 19 -6.51 -2.58 -3.54
C LEU A 19 -7.70 -3.04 -4.37
N LYS A 20 -7.81 -4.34 -4.67
CA LYS A 20 -8.95 -4.92 -5.40
C LYS A 20 -10.28 -4.75 -4.66
N GLN A 21 -10.25 -4.75 -3.32
CA GLN A 21 -11.42 -4.52 -2.48
C GLN A 21 -11.79 -3.03 -2.34
N GLY A 22 -11.01 -2.10 -2.90
CA GLY A 22 -11.24 -0.66 -2.78
C GLY A 22 -10.93 -0.06 -1.40
N LYS A 23 -10.32 -0.85 -0.49
CA LYS A 23 -9.85 -0.34 0.81
C LYS A 23 -8.62 0.55 0.66
N ILE A 24 -7.76 0.18 -0.28
CA ILE A 24 -6.65 0.99 -0.76
C ILE A 24 -7.07 1.52 -2.13
N ILE A 25 -6.78 2.80 -2.40
CA ILE A 25 -7.09 3.44 -3.68
C ILE A 25 -5.91 3.33 -4.64
N GLN A 26 -4.68 3.40 -4.12
CA GLN A 26 -3.47 3.34 -4.92
C GLN A 26 -2.41 2.53 -4.19
N LEU A 27 -1.73 1.65 -4.92
CA LEU A 27 -0.57 0.89 -4.45
C LEU A 27 0.45 0.85 -5.60
N LYS A 28 1.57 1.57 -5.45
CA LYS A 28 2.62 1.65 -6.48
C LYS A 28 4.01 1.65 -5.85
N PRO A 29 5.08 1.30 -6.59
CA PRO A 29 6.44 1.56 -6.15
C PRO A 29 6.62 3.04 -5.83
N PHE A 30 7.29 3.35 -4.72
CA PHE A 30 7.52 4.75 -4.34
C PHE A 30 8.40 5.46 -5.37
N ASN A 31 9.47 4.79 -5.82
CA ASN A 31 10.29 5.27 -6.92
C ASN A 31 9.79 4.68 -8.26
N PRO A 32 9.24 5.48 -9.18
CA PRO A 32 8.71 4.97 -10.45
C PRO A 32 9.79 4.39 -11.36
N LYS A 33 11.06 4.81 -11.21
CA LYS A 33 12.20 4.26 -11.95
C LYS A 33 12.64 2.89 -11.43
N LYS A 34 12.29 2.55 -10.18
CA LYS A 34 12.69 1.30 -9.53
C LYS A 34 11.45 0.56 -9.02
N LYS A 35 11.03 -0.47 -9.76
CA LYS A 35 9.89 -1.34 -9.43
C LYS A 35 10.19 -2.24 -8.22
N SER A 36 10.30 -1.66 -7.03
CA SER A 36 10.56 -2.36 -5.77
C SER A 36 9.29 -2.49 -4.95
N ILE A 37 9.07 -3.68 -4.39
CA ILE A 37 8.03 -3.93 -3.38
C ILE A 37 8.50 -3.60 -1.96
N ASN A 38 9.79 -3.30 -1.75
CA ASN A 38 10.34 -2.93 -0.45
C ASN A 38 10.03 -1.47 -0.07
N HIS A 39 9.62 -0.65 -1.05
CA HIS A 39 9.33 0.76 -0.86
C HIS A 39 8.14 1.17 -1.70
N LEU A 40 7.01 1.42 -1.03
CA LEU A 40 5.71 1.59 -1.64
C LEU A 40 5.12 2.97 -1.32
N ALA A 41 4.41 3.52 -2.30
CA ALA A 41 3.50 4.64 -2.11
C ALA A 41 2.06 4.12 -2.12
N ILE A 42 1.33 4.41 -1.05
CA ILE A 42 -0.03 3.94 -0.81
C ILE A 42 -0.97 5.13 -0.64
N THR A 43 -2.17 5.04 -1.18
CA THR A 43 -3.24 6.02 -0.91
C THR A 43 -4.43 5.31 -0.30
N ILE A 44 -4.93 5.82 0.83
CA ILE A 44 -6.14 5.32 1.50
C ILE A 44 -7.19 6.42 1.60
N LYS A 45 -8.47 6.02 1.67
CA LYS A 45 -9.58 6.93 1.91
C LYS A 45 -9.86 7.03 3.40
N GLY A 46 -10.16 8.22 3.87
CA GLY A 46 -10.68 8.37 5.23
C GLY A 46 -12.00 7.62 5.42
N PRO A 47 -12.18 6.95 6.56
CA PRO A 47 -13.39 6.19 6.82
C PRO A 47 -14.62 7.10 6.94
N LYS A 48 -15.75 6.61 6.42
CA LYS A 48 -17.04 7.33 6.51
C LYS A 48 -17.44 7.51 7.98
N GLY A 49 -18.10 8.63 8.28
CA GLY A 49 -18.57 8.93 9.64
C GLY A 49 -17.48 9.35 10.63
N THR A 50 -16.28 9.69 10.13
CA THR A 50 -15.18 10.23 10.95
C THR A 50 -14.79 11.62 10.45
N ALA A 51 -14.02 12.36 11.25
CA ALA A 51 -13.45 13.66 10.85
C ALA A 51 -12.54 13.57 9.61
N PHE A 52 -12.09 12.36 9.25
CA PHE A 52 -11.26 12.09 8.09
C PHE A 52 -12.07 11.74 6.83
N SER A 53 -13.40 11.61 6.96
CA SER A 53 -14.29 11.22 5.86
C SER A 53 -14.14 12.16 4.65
N GLY A 54 -14.02 11.58 3.46
CA GLY A 54 -13.79 12.34 2.22
C GLY A 54 -12.33 12.68 1.93
N GLY A 55 -11.44 12.55 2.93
CA GLY A 55 -10.01 12.75 2.76
C GLY A 55 -9.30 11.62 2.01
N PHE A 56 -8.23 11.97 1.31
CA PHE A 56 -7.29 11.05 0.68
C PHE A 56 -5.92 11.18 1.34
N PHE A 57 -5.43 10.11 1.93
CA PHE A 57 -4.19 10.11 2.70
C PHE A 57 -3.11 9.37 1.91
N LYS A 58 -2.04 10.08 1.58
CA LYS A 58 -0.86 9.55 0.89
C LYS A 58 0.16 9.11 1.93
N LEU A 59 0.58 7.86 1.84
CA LEU A 59 1.48 7.21 2.78
C LEU A 59 2.69 6.62 2.05
N GLU A 60 3.82 6.64 2.73
CA GLU A 60 5.05 5.97 2.34
C GLU A 60 5.27 4.76 3.23
N MET A 61 5.63 3.62 2.65
CA MET A 61 5.89 2.38 3.37
C MET A 61 7.24 1.81 2.96
N LYS A 62 8.13 1.59 3.93
CA LYS A 62 9.42 0.92 3.77
C LYS A 62 9.43 -0.34 4.62
N PHE A 63 9.77 -1.46 4.01
CA PHE A 63 10.02 -2.71 4.72
C PHE A 63 11.43 -2.76 5.28
#